data_AF-A0A3S1BB18-F1
#
_entry.id   AF-A0A3S1BB18-F1
#
_cell.length_a   1.000
_cell.length_b   1.000
_cell.length_c   1.000
_cell.angle_alpha   90.00
_cell.angle_beta   90.00
_cell.angle_gamma   90.00
#
_symmetry.space_group_name_H-M   'P 1'
#
loop_
_entity.id
_entity.type
_entity.pdbx_description
1 polymer ?
#
loop_
_entity_poly.entity_id
_entity_poly.type
_entity_poly.pdbx_seq_one_letter_code
_entity_poly.pdbx_strand_id
1 'polypeptide(L)'
;MKLIEDLYNLYRNKLTGDEEDIDMLAFAVLEQLNRKEILDLLHEMDDQELNNLMGIYIIESLKGKFAQESLEETKPSPFHHRNIH
;
A
#
# COMPACT_ATOMS: atom_id res chain seq x y z
N MET A 1 12.64 -13.42 3.34
CA MET A 1 11.64 -14.38 2.84
C MET A 1 11.98 -14.92 1.45
N LYS A 2 11.79 -16.22 1.18
CA LYS A 2 12.18 -16.88 -0.08
C LYS A 2 11.44 -16.37 -1.33
N LEU A 3 10.17 -15.98 -1.17
CA LEU A 3 9.34 -15.48 -2.28
C LEU A 3 9.96 -14.27 -3.00
N ILE A 4 10.56 -13.33 -2.27
CA ILE A 4 11.14 -12.11 -2.86
C ILE A 4 12.33 -12.45 -3.74
N GLU A 5 13.19 -13.36 -3.28
CA GLU A 5 14.31 -13.87 -4.07
C GLU A 5 13.83 -14.63 -5.31
N ASP A 6 12.80 -15.47 -5.17
CA ASP A 6 12.23 -16.23 -6.29
C ASP A 6 11.62 -15.29 -7.35
N LEU A 7 10.88 -14.26 -6.93
CA LEU A 7 10.32 -13.24 -7.82
C LEU A 7 11.42 -12.42 -8.49
N TYR A 8 12.41 -11.96 -7.73
CA TYR A 8 13.56 -11.23 -8.28
C TYR A 8 14.27 -12.08 -9.35
N ASN A 9 14.56 -13.34 -9.07
CA ASN A 9 15.23 -14.23 -10.02
C ASN A 9 14.40 -14.53 -11.28
N LEU A 10 13.08 -14.61 -11.16
CA LEU A 10 12.19 -14.89 -12.30
C LEU A 10 12.02 -13.67 -13.23
N TYR A 11 12.09 -12.46 -12.67
CA TYR A 11 11.73 -11.22 -13.37
C TYR A 11 12.90 -10.24 -13.61
N ARG A 12 14.08 -10.43 -12.98
CA ARG A 12 15.26 -9.56 -13.12
C ARG A 12 15.75 -9.31 -14.55
N ASN A 13 15.43 -10.20 -15.49
CA ASN A 13 15.84 -10.09 -16.90
C ASN A 13 14.66 -9.69 -17.81
N LYS A 14 13.47 -9.49 -17.24
CA LYS A 14 12.20 -9.22 -17.97
C LYS A 14 11.61 -7.85 -17.66
N LEU A 15 11.90 -7.29 -16.49
CA LEU A 15 11.50 -5.94 -16.13
C LEU A 15 12.56 -4.97 -16.65
N THR A 16 12.12 -3.84 -17.20
CA THR A 16 13.04 -2.75 -17.57
C THR A 16 13.66 -2.11 -16.32
N GLY A 17 13.05 -2.33 -15.15
CA GLY A 17 13.50 -1.87 -13.85
C GLY A 17 12.77 -0.60 -13.38
N ASP A 18 11.83 -0.08 -14.18
CA ASP A 18 11.03 1.08 -13.80
C ASP A 18 10.03 0.72 -12.68
N GLU A 19 9.77 1.65 -11.76
CA GLU A 19 8.93 1.42 -10.57
C GLU A 19 7.53 0.90 -10.92
N GLU A 20 6.96 1.33 -12.05
CA GLU A 20 5.64 0.92 -12.54
C GLU A 20 5.58 -0.59 -12.90
N ASP A 21 6.66 -1.14 -13.47
CA ASP A 21 6.77 -2.57 -13.79
C ASP A 21 6.78 -3.42 -12.51
N ILE A 22 7.40 -2.91 -11.44
CA ILE A 22 7.53 -3.58 -10.14
C ILE A 22 6.20 -3.58 -9.40
N ASP A 23 5.49 -2.45 -9.40
CA ASP A 23 4.16 -2.34 -8.80
C ASP A 23 3.17 -3.28 -9.50
N MET A 24 3.14 -3.27 -10.83
CA MET A 24 2.28 -4.17 -11.61
C MET A 24 2.58 -5.65 -11.32
N LEU A 25 3.86 -6.00 -11.17
CA LEU A 25 4.27 -7.35 -10.78
C LEU A 25 3.73 -7.74 -9.40
N ALA A 26 3.91 -6.86 -8.41
CA ALA A 26 3.46 -7.10 -7.05
C ALA A 26 1.94 -7.30 -6.99
N PHE A 27 1.17 -6.48 -7.71
CA PHE A 27 -0.28 -6.64 -7.82
C PHE A 27 -0.67 -7.97 -8.48
N ALA A 28 -0.05 -8.32 -9.61
CA ALA A 28 -0.36 -9.56 -10.32
C ALA A 28 -0.06 -10.81 -9.50
N VAL A 29 0.97 -10.78 -8.64
CA VAL A 29 1.27 -11.86 -7.70
C VAL A 29 0.21 -11.90 -6.59
N LEU A 30 -0.10 -10.78 -5.96
CA LEU A 30 -1.07 -10.71 -4.86
C LEU A 30 -2.48 -11.13 -5.29
N GLU A 31 -2.91 -10.80 -6.51
CA GLU A 31 -4.21 -11.21 -7.07
C GLU A 31 -4.35 -12.74 -7.20
N GLN A 32 -3.24 -13.45 -7.39
CA GLN A 32 -3.24 -14.92 -7.52
C GLN A 32 -3.27 -15.63 -6.17
N LEU A 33 -2.97 -14.92 -5.08
CA LEU A 33 -2.89 -15.48 -3.73
C LEU A 33 -4.23 -15.37 -3.02
N ASN A 34 -4.64 -16.47 -2.39
CA ASN A 34 -5.75 -16.45 -1.46
C ASN A 34 -5.29 -16.08 -0.05
N ARG A 35 -6.25 -15.80 0.84
CA ARG A 35 -5.97 -15.40 2.23
C ARG A 35 -5.06 -16.38 2.98
N LYS A 36 -5.21 -17.69 2.76
CA LYS A 36 -4.38 -18.70 3.43
C LYS A 36 -2.93 -18.57 2.96
N GLU A 37 -2.70 -18.46 1.66
CA GLU A 37 -1.36 -18.34 1.09
C GLU A 37 -0.67 -17.06 1.55
N ILE A 38 -1.41 -15.94 1.65
CA ILE A 38 -0.88 -14.70 2.22
C ILE A 38 -0.44 -14.90 3.67
N LEU A 39 -1.25 -15.57 4.50
CA LEU A 39 -0.87 -15.85 5.89
C LEU A 39 0.34 -16.79 5.98
N ASP A 40 0.41 -17.81 5.12
CA ASP A 40 1.54 -18.72 5.06
C ASP A 40 2.83 -17.95 4.72
N LEU A 41 2.78 -16.97 3.80
CA LEU A 41 3.90 -16.07 3.53
C LEU A 41 4.28 -15.22 4.75
N LEU A 42 3.31 -14.63 5.45
CA LEU A 42 3.60 -13.87 6.68
C LEU A 42 4.29 -14.72 7.75
N HIS A 43 3.98 -16.02 7.81
CA HIS A 43 4.63 -16.96 8.73
C HIS A 43 6.07 -17.31 8.34
N GLU A 44 6.47 -17.10 7.08
CA GLU A 44 7.84 -17.30 6.60
C GLU A 44 8.74 -16.08 6.79
N MET A 45 8.16 -14.92 7.13
CA MET A 45 8.90 -13.69 7.42
C MET A 45 9.62 -13.81 8.76
N ASP A 46 10.83 -13.29 8.84
CA ASP A 46 11.49 -13.10 10.13
C ASP A 46 10.90 -11.89 10.90
N ASP A 47 11.26 -11.76 12.18
CA ASP A 47 10.75 -10.69 13.04
C ASP A 47 11.06 -9.29 12.47
N GLN A 48 12.20 -9.11 11.79
CA GLN A 48 12.59 -7.83 11.22
C GLN A 48 11.74 -7.50 9.99
N GLU A 49 11.55 -8.47 9.09
CA GLU A 49 10.71 -8.36 7.92
C GLU A 49 9.25 -8.06 8.32
N LEU A 50 8.72 -8.77 9.32
CA LEU A 50 7.36 -8.57 9.81
C LEU A 50 7.18 -7.18 10.44
N ASN A 51 8.15 -6.72 11.24
CA ASN A 51 8.15 -5.37 11.80
C ASN A 51 8.21 -4.29 10.71
N ASN A 52 9.04 -4.49 9.68
CA ASN A 52 9.13 -3.57 8.56
C ASN A 52 7.78 -3.47 7.81
N LEU A 53 7.16 -4.61 7.51
CA LEU A 53 5.85 -4.67 6.85
C LEU A 53 4.78 -3.94 7.69
N MET A 54 4.73 -4.22 8.98
CA MET A 54 3.78 -3.57 9.88
C MET A 54 4.03 -2.06 9.99
N GLY A 55 5.31 -1.65 10.00
CA GLY A 55 5.71 -0.24 10.00
C GLY A 55 5.20 0.50 8.77
N ILE A 56 5.39 -0.06 7.57
CA ILE A 56 4.89 0.52 6.31
C ILE A 56 3.37 0.64 6.35
N TYR A 57 2.67 -0.43 6.74
CA TYR A 57 1.20 -0.43 6.83
C TYR A 57 0.67 0.67 7.75
N ILE A 58 1.27 0.83 8.94
CA ILE A 58 0.88 1.87 9.90
C ILE A 58 1.13 3.26 9.33
N ILE A 59 2.31 3.50 8.75
CA ILE A 59 2.69 4.80 8.18
C ILE A 59 1.73 5.20 7.06
N GLU A 60 1.49 4.32 6.09
CA GLU A 60 0.60 4.62 4.96
C GLU A 60 -0.85 4.80 5.39
N SER A 61 -1.32 3.99 6.35
CA SER A 61 -2.66 4.15 6.93
C SER A 61 -2.83 5.51 7.63
N LEU A 62 -1.80 5.95 8.37
CA LEU A 62 -1.81 7.25 9.04
C LEU A 62 -1.78 8.40 8.04
N LYS A 63 -0.92 8.35 7.02
CA LYS A 63 -0.89 9.34 5.93
C LYS A 63 -2.27 9.46 5.28
N GLY A 64 -2.92 8.34 4.97
CA GLY A 64 -4.27 8.31 4.41
C GLY A 64 -5.30 9.00 5.31
N LYS A 65 -5.26 8.73 6.63
CA LYS A 65 -6.16 9.38 7.60
C LYS A 65 -5.95 10.90 7.68
N PHE A 66 -4.70 11.36 7.80
CA PHE A 66 -4.41 12.79 7.85
C PHE A 66 -4.78 13.52 6.55
N ALA A 67 -4.60 12.88 5.40
CA ALA A 67 -5.04 13.42 4.12
C ALA A 67 -6.56 13.56 4.04
N GLN A 68 -7.32 12.58 4.56
CA GLN A 68 -8.79 12.65 4.65
C GLN A 68 -9.25 13.80 5.54
N GLU A 69 -8.68 13.96 6.73
CA GLU A 69 -9.00 15.06 7.66
C GLU A 69 -8.74 16.44 7.00
N SER A 70 -7.61 16.58 6.31
CA SER A 70 -7.25 17.83 5.61
C SER A 70 -8.27 18.20 4.51
N LEU A 71 -8.85 17.21 3.83
CA LEU A 71 -9.89 17.41 2.80
C LEU A 71 -11.26 17.72 3.41
N GLU A 72 -11.55 17.24 4.62
CA GLU A 72 -12.80 17.55 5.34
C GLU A 72 -12.82 18.98 5.89
N GLU A 73 -11.67 19.49 6.33
CA GLU A 73 -11.51 20.89 6.78
C GLU A 73 -11.66 21.91 5.64
N THR A 74 -11.44 21.49 4.38
CA THR A 74 -11.56 22.37 3.20
C THR A 74 -12.96 22.44 2.60
N LYS A 75 -13.96 21.76 3.18
CA LYS A 75 -15.36 21.91 2.73
C LYS A 75 -15.81 23.36 2.98
N PRO A 76 -16.11 24.17 1.96
CA PRO A 76 -16.56 25.53 2.17
C PRO A 76 -17.87 25.50 2.95
N SER A 77 -17.91 26.19 4.09
CA SER A 77 -19.13 26.45 4.84
C SER A 77 -20.23 26.89 3.87
N PRO A 78 -21.44 26.29 3.90
CA PRO A 78 -22.52 26.71 3.02
C PRO A 78 -22.79 28.17 3.31
N PHE A 79 -22.50 29.03 2.33
CA PHE A 79 -22.69 30.46 2.38
C PHE A 79 -24.06 30.77 3.00
N HIS A 80 -24.07 31.24 4.24
CA HIS A 80 -25.25 31.83 4.82
C HIS A 80 -25.53 33.11 4.03
N HIS A 81 -26.48 33.03 3.11
CA HIS A 81 -27.11 34.19 2.51
C HIS A 81 -27.68 35.05 3.63
N ARG A 82 -26.91 36.06 4.06
CA ARG A 82 -27.38 37.09 4.95
C ARG A 82 -28.32 37.95 4.12
N ASN A 83 -29.63 37.78 4.31
CA ASN A 83 -30.63 38.69 3.77
C ASN A 83 -30.36 40.08 4.36
N ILE A 84 -29.86 40.97 3.51
CA ILE A 84 -29.76 42.40 3.81
C ILE A 84 -31.12 42.99 3.47
N HIS A 85 -31.86 43.38 4.49
CA HIS A 85 -33.07 44.21 4.41
C HIS A 85 -32.71 45.67 4.70
#